data_AF-A0AAE3R0R6-F1
#
_entry.id   AF-A0AAE3R0R6-F1
#
_cell.length_a   1.000
_cell.length_b   1.000
_cell.length_c   1.000
_cell.angle_alpha   90.00
_cell.angle_beta   90.00
_cell.angle_gamma   90.00
#
_symmetry.space_group_name_H-M   'P 1'
#
loop_
_entity.id
_entity.type
_entity.pdbx_description
1 polymer ?
#
loop_
_entity_poly.entity_id
_entity_poly.type
_entity_poly.pdbx_seq_one_letter_code
_entity_poly.pdbx_strand_id
1 'polypeptide(L)' 'MNNPYQNKHSRTLTESFKIIGDWNYQLKKLQEIFPQLTNADLHFQTGKEELLLARVMNRLNKERIEVIEIIRKGQVKRVI' A
#
# COMPACT_ATOMS: atom_id res chain seq x y z
N MET A 1 -20.53 -14.09 -20.04
CA MET A 1 -20.98 -13.15 -18.99
C MET A 1 -19.76 -12.40 -18.48
N ASN A 2 -19.57 -11.15 -18.89
CA ASN A 2 -18.47 -10.32 -18.38
C ASN A 2 -18.94 -9.63 -17.11
N ASN A 3 -18.40 -10.04 -15.96
CA ASN A 3 -18.67 -9.41 -14.68
C ASN A 3 -17.94 -8.05 -14.62
N PRO A 4 -18.66 -6.89 -14.60
CA PRO A 4 -18.05 -5.57 -14.67
C PRO A 4 -17.19 -5.21 -13.44
N TYR A 5 -17.26 -5.99 -12.36
CA TYR A 5 -16.41 -5.81 -11.17
C TYR A 5 -14.99 -6.39 -11.33
N GLN A 6 -14.75 -7.20 -12.36
CA GLN A 6 -13.45 -7.86 -12.61
C GLN A 6 -12.46 -7.00 -13.43
N ASN A 7 -12.92 -5.88 -14.03
CA ASN A 7 -12.14 -5.15 -15.05
C ASN A 7 -11.44 -3.87 -14.53
N LYS A 8 -11.59 -3.53 -13.24
CA LYS A 8 -10.85 -2.43 -12.58
C LYS A 8 -9.67 -2.94 -11.74
N HIS A 9 -9.86 -4.03 -10.98
CA HIS A 9 -8.79 -4.59 -10.12
C HIS A 9 -7.69 -5.31 -10.92
N SER A 10 -8.01 -5.87 -12.08
CA SER A 10 -7.08 -6.60 -12.95
C SER A 10 -6.01 -5.71 -13.60
N ARG A 11 -6.35 -4.48 -14.00
CA ARG A 11 -5.35 -3.53 -14.55
C ARG A 11 -4.37 -3.02 -13.50
N THR A 12 -4.80 -2.87 -12.25
CA THR A 12 -3.94 -2.39 -11.16
C THR A 12 -3.02 -3.45 -10.55
N LEU A 13 -3.26 -4.73 -10.86
CA LEU A 13 -2.47 -5.88 -10.41
C LEU A 13 -1.18 -6.06 -11.21
N THR A 14 -1.21 -5.70 -12.50
CA THR A 14 -0.10 -5.83 -13.45
C THR A 14 0.79 -4.59 -13.52
N GLU A 15 0.30 -3.44 -13.05
CA GLU A 15 1.11 -2.22 -12.96
C GLU A 15 2.04 -2.29 -11.75
N SER A 16 3.31 -1.93 -11.95
CA SER A 16 4.28 -1.84 -10.87
C SER A 16 3.77 -0.86 -9.80
N PHE A 17 3.67 -1.34 -8.56
CA PHE A 17 3.31 -0.48 -7.43
C PHE A 17 4.40 0.57 -7.22
N LYS A 18 4.00 1.83 -7.08
CA LYS A 18 4.89 2.97 -6.81
C LYS A 18 4.37 3.78 -5.65
N ILE A 19 5.29 4.21 -4.79
CA ILE A 19 5.00 5.22 -3.79
C ILE A 19 5.11 6.60 -4.43
N ILE A 20 4.11 7.43 -4.19
CA ILE A 20 4.05 8.82 -4.64
C ILE A 20 3.80 9.74 -3.46
N GLY A 21 4.33 10.97 -3.51
CA GLY A 21 4.14 11.98 -2.47
C GLY A 21 5.05 11.81 -1.24
N ASP A 22 4.63 12.40 -0.11
CA ASP A 22 5.39 12.39 1.15
C ASP A 22 5.20 11.06 1.91
N TRP A 23 6.18 10.16 1.79
CA TRP A 23 6.17 8.89 2.50
C TRP A 23 6.21 9.04 4.02
N ASN A 24 6.88 10.05 4.56
CA ASN A 24 6.97 10.23 6.02
C ASN A 24 5.59 10.56 6.61
N TYR A 25 4.80 11.37 5.90
CA TYR A 25 3.40 11.61 6.29
C TYR A 25 2.54 10.34 6.18
N GLN A 26 2.71 9.58 5.09
CA GLN A 26 1.97 8.35 4.84
C GLN A 26 2.28 7.26 5.89
N LEU A 27 3.54 7.12 6.28
CA LEU A 27 3.99 6.22 7.34
C LEU A 27 3.24 6.51 8.65
N LYS A 28 3.13 7.78 9.05
CA LYS A 28 2.43 8.16 10.29
C LYS A 28 0.97 7.72 10.27
N LYS A 29 0.28 7.97 9.14
CA LYS A 29 -1.10 7.51 8.95
C LYS A 29 -1.23 5.99 8.99
N LEU A 30 -0.31 5.28 8.38
CA LEU A 30 -0.31 3.81 8.41
C LEU A 30 -0.14 3.30 9.84
N GLN A 31 0.68 3.94 10.67
CA GLN A 31 0.86 3.60 12.08
C GLN A 31 -0.37 3.95 12.93
N GLU A 32 -1.06 5.05 12.65
CA GLU A 32 -2.32 5.41 13.31
C GLU A 32 -3.43 4.37 13.06
N ILE A 33 -3.52 3.83 11.84
CA ILE A 33 -4.53 2.84 11.46
C ILE A 33 -4.12 1.41 11.85
N PHE A 34 -2.84 1.09 11.74
CA PHE A 34 -2.27 -0.22 12.01
C PHE A 34 -1.11 -0.11 13.00
N PRO A 35 -1.39 -0.04 14.32
CA PRO A 35 -0.37 0.14 15.36
C PRO A 35 0.67 -0.99 15.39
N GLN A 36 0.39 -2.15 14.78
CA GLN A 36 1.37 -3.23 14.64
C GLN A 36 2.49 -2.96 13.61
N LEU A 37 2.31 -1.96 12.72
CA LEU A 37 3.32 -1.60 11.73
C LEU A 37 4.44 -0.79 12.39
N THR A 38 5.64 -1.34 12.37
CA THR A 38 6.83 -0.67 12.91
C THR A 38 7.53 0.16 11.83
N ASN A 39 8.44 1.05 12.25
CA ASN A 39 9.31 1.79 11.33
C ASN A 39 10.12 0.85 10.42
N ALA A 40 10.48 -0.34 10.90
CA ALA A 40 11.21 -1.34 10.11
C ALA A 40 10.33 -1.94 9.00
N ASP A 41 9.05 -2.21 9.32
CA ASP A 41 8.08 -2.72 8.35
C ASP A 41 7.77 -1.66 7.27
N LEU A 42 7.75 -0.39 7.65
CA LEU A 42 7.45 0.77 6.80
C LEU A 42 8.68 1.44 6.17
N HIS A 43 9.87 0.86 6.33
CA HIS A 43 11.09 1.45 5.78
C HIS A 43 11.07 1.37 4.25
N PHE A 44 10.99 2.53 3.60
CA PHE A 44 10.91 2.68 2.15
C PHE A 44 12.25 3.19 1.59
N GLN A 45 12.65 2.60 0.47
CA GLN A 45 13.74 3.07 -0.38
C GLN A 45 13.21 3.06 -1.81
N THR A 46 13.46 4.12 -2.57
CA THR A 46 13.06 4.20 -3.98
C THR A 46 13.59 3.01 -4.77
N GLY A 47 12.73 2.36 -5.56
CA GLY A 47 13.07 1.15 -6.32
C GLY A 47 13.02 -0.15 -5.51
N LYS A 48 12.63 -0.09 -4.23
CA LYS A 48 12.43 -1.26 -3.33
C LYS A 48 10.99 -1.38 -2.83
N GLU A 49 10.02 -0.97 -3.65
CA GLU A 49 8.59 -1.02 -3.35
C GLU A 49 8.12 -2.45 -3.04
N GLU A 50 8.64 -3.44 -3.77
CA GLU A 50 8.32 -4.86 -3.56
C GLU A 50 8.76 -5.36 -2.16
N LEU A 51 9.92 -4.90 -1.68
CA LEU A 51 10.41 -5.25 -0.35
C LEU A 51 9.59 -4.59 0.76
N LEU A 52 9.06 -3.39 0.52
CA LEU A 52 8.10 -2.77 1.43
C LEU A 52 6.81 -3.57 1.48
N LEU A 53 6.24 -3.90 0.30
CA LEU A 53 5.00 -4.67 0.22
C LEU A 53 5.13 -6.01 0.94
N ALA A 54 6.22 -6.76 0.72
CA ALA A 54 6.44 -8.05 1.36
C ALA A 54 6.46 -7.95 2.90
N ARG A 55 7.11 -6.91 3.45
CA ARG A 55 7.14 -6.68 4.91
C ARG A 55 5.76 -6.35 5.47
N VAL A 56 5.02 -5.46 4.80
CA VAL A 56 3.67 -5.05 5.23
C VAL A 56 2.68 -6.21 5.10
N MET A 57 2.76 -7.00 4.02
CA MET A 57 1.96 -8.23 3.83
C MET A 57 2.19 -9.21 4.98
N ASN A 58 3.45 -9.49 5.32
CA ASN A 58 3.79 -10.40 6.41
C ASN A 58 3.33 -9.86 7.78
N ARG A 59 3.49 -8.56 8.05
CA ARG A 59 3.08 -7.95 9.33
C ARG A 59 1.57 -7.92 9.52
N LEU A 60 0.83 -7.65 8.45
CA LEU A 60 -0.64 -7.55 8.50
C LEU A 60 -1.33 -8.90 8.23
N ASN A 61 -0.59 -9.92 7.79
CA ASN A 61 -1.12 -11.18 7.29
C ASN A 61 -2.19 -10.95 6.20
N LYS A 62 -1.81 -10.17 5.19
CA LYS A 62 -2.71 -9.72 4.09
C LYS A 62 -2.11 -9.97 2.72
N GLU A 63 -3.01 -10.15 1.76
CA GLU A 63 -2.65 -10.32 0.36
C GLU A 63 -2.15 -9.02 -0.26
N ARG A 64 -1.34 -9.15 -1.31
CA ARG A 64 -0.71 -8.01 -2.02
C ARG A 64 -1.71 -6.92 -2.39
N ILE A 65 -2.88 -7.31 -2.91
CA ILE A 65 -3.92 -6.38 -3.37
C ILE A 65 -4.41 -5.53 -2.19
N GLU A 66 -4.76 -6.16 -1.07
CA GLU A 66 -5.22 -5.45 0.12
C GLU A 66 -4.16 -4.48 0.63
N VAL A 67 -2.89 -4.90 0.65
CA VAL A 67 -1.79 -4.05 1.11
C VAL A 67 -1.60 -2.84 0.20
N ILE A 68 -1.66 -3.01 -1.13
CA ILE A 68 -1.57 -1.90 -2.08
C ILE A 68 -2.73 -0.92 -1.85
N GLU A 69 -3.95 -1.41 -1.64
CA GLU A 69 -5.11 -0.56 -1.34
C GLU A 69 -4.96 0.19 -0.01
N ILE A 70 -4.44 -0.46 1.02
CA ILE A 70 -4.13 0.16 2.32
C ILE A 70 -3.15 1.31 2.13
N ILE A 71 -2.03 1.07 1.44
CA ILE A 71 -0.99 2.10 1.25
C ILE A 71 -1.53 3.24 0.38
N ARG A 72 -2.27 2.94 -0.69
CA ARG A 72 -2.91 3.96 -1.54
C ARG A 72 -3.91 4.82 -0.78
N LYS A 73 -4.71 4.24 0.13
CA LYS A 73 -5.59 5.02 1.01
C LYS A 73 -4.80 5.96 1.93
N GLY A 74 -3.63 5.54 2.39
CA GLY A 74 -2.69 6.39 3.12
C GLY A 74 -2.11 7.54 2.28
N GLN A 75 -1.92 7.32 0.97
CA GLN A 75 -1.40 8.32 0.01
C GLN A 75 -2.37 9.45 -0.32
N VAL A 76 -3.68 9.20 -0.24
CA VAL A 76 -4.68 10.23 -0.51
C VAL A 76 -4.61 11.27 0.61
N LYS A 77 -3.98 12.41 0.32
CA LYS A 77 -4.16 13.63 1.10
C LYS A 77 -5.67 13.91 1.06
N ARG A 78 -6.34 13.91 2.22
CA ARG A 78 -7.71 14.44 2.32
C ARG A 78 -7.58 15.92 1.91
N VAL A 79 -7.86 16.23 0.65
CA VAL A 79 -8.17 17.59 0.24
C VAL A 79 -9.57 17.81 0.80
N ILE A 80 -9.62 18.49 1.95
CA ILE A 80 -10.83 19.10 2.49
C ILE A 80 -10.82 20.55 2.05
#